data_AF-A0A1E4I4D2-F1
#
_entry.id   AF-A0A1E4I4D2-F1
#
_cell.length_a   1.000
_cell.length_b   1.000
_cell.length_c   1.000
_cell.angle_alpha   90.00
_cell.angle_beta   90.00
_cell.angle_gamma   90.00
#
_symmetry.space_group_name_H-M   'P 1'
#
loop_
_entity.id
_entity.type
_entity.pdbx_description
1 polymer ?
#
loop_
_entity_poly.entity_id
_entity_poly.type
_entity_poly.pdbx_seq_one_letter_code
_entity_poly.pdbx_strand_id
1 'polypeptide(L)'
;MASSREINGQIKEEAARFVERVGSWADGESSSPEARLALAGYPADLVDEARVLVDVGDQQVRSASIDVVYPQYGGLTPDSASVIVLARQLLRTPAGATTRDFFADIRLVRDGTSWRVTSRIDPARPPLRAGRAGGPTTLGAAVLAHPRIRIPAPSRADIVERRVEDPILTVLLDLASRYDIQLNAALTGHPRTVFPTTRLSNHAVGRALDIRAIDGVAVIDMPREGPVLRAFMTAAGAAGATEVGGPILVSGTGFFTDDVHQDHIHLGITPGRPTATAR
;
A
#
# COMPACT_ATOMS: atom_id res chain seq x y z
N MET A 1 -1.92 8.96 17.19
CA MET A 1 -1.60 10.39 16.95
C MET A 1 -0.86 10.46 15.63
N ALA A 2 -1.31 11.28 14.69
CA ALA A 2 -0.61 11.48 13.43
C ALA A 2 0.82 11.99 13.71
N SER A 3 1.81 11.40 13.05
CA SER A 3 3.21 11.85 13.18
C SER A 3 3.31 13.29 12.71
N SER A 4 4.09 14.14 13.39
CA SER A 4 4.29 15.54 12.98
C SER A 4 4.98 15.68 11.61
N ARG A 5 5.40 14.55 11.02
CA ARG A 5 6.01 14.45 9.69
C ARG A 5 5.01 14.05 8.60
N GLU A 6 3.74 13.86 8.94
CA GLU A 6 2.71 13.56 7.95
C GLU A 6 2.44 14.76 7.05
N ILE A 7 2.60 14.55 5.74
CA ILE A 7 2.20 15.54 4.75
C ILE A 7 0.67 15.51 4.63
N ASN A 8 0.02 16.64 4.89
CA ASN A 8 -1.44 16.78 4.80
C ASN A 8 -2.20 15.64 5.51
N GLY A 9 -1.84 15.33 6.77
CA GLY A 9 -2.36 14.17 7.51
C GLY A 9 -3.89 13.99 7.48
N GLN A 10 -4.66 15.08 7.41
CA GLN A 10 -6.11 15.06 7.25
C GLN A 10 -6.62 14.21 6.07
N ILE A 11 -5.85 14.08 4.98
CA ILE A 11 -6.22 13.28 3.81
C ILE A 11 -6.20 11.79 4.17
N LYS A 12 -5.12 11.35 4.82
CA LYS A 12 -4.97 9.96 5.29
C LYS A 12 -5.95 9.64 6.41
N GLU A 13 -6.22 10.59 7.30
CA GLU A 13 -7.22 10.45 8.35
C GLU A 13 -8.63 10.26 7.78
N GLU A 14 -9.01 11.02 6.75
CA GLU A 14 -10.32 10.85 6.10
C GLU A 14 -10.40 9.51 5.35
N ALA A 15 -9.32 9.09 4.68
CA ALA A 15 -9.26 7.78 4.04
C ALA A 15 -9.40 6.62 5.05
N ALA A 16 -8.68 6.69 6.17
CA ALA A 16 -8.76 5.72 7.26
C ALA A 16 -10.17 5.69 7.86
N ARG A 17 -10.75 6.87 8.15
CA ARG A 17 -12.11 7.01 8.68
C ARG A 17 -13.15 6.37 7.77
N PHE A 18 -13.06 6.58 6.45
CA PHE A 18 -13.95 5.95 5.49
C PHE A 18 -13.88 4.42 5.59
N VAL A 19 -12.66 3.87 5.55
CA VAL A 19 -12.41 2.43 5.64
C VAL A 19 -12.99 1.84 6.93
N GLU A 20 -12.71 2.47 8.08
CA GLU A 20 -13.16 1.99 9.39
C GLU A 20 -14.67 2.05 9.55
N ARG A 21 -15.32 3.16 9.17
CA ARG A 21 -16.75 3.37 9.38
C ARG A 21 -17.61 2.54 8.44
N VAL A 22 -17.20 2.43 7.17
CA VAL A 22 -17.96 1.70 6.16
C VAL A 22 -17.75 0.20 6.33
N GLY A 23 -16.53 -0.26 6.59
CA GLY A 23 -16.23 -1.70 6.68
C GLY A 23 -16.37 -2.34 8.07
N SER A 24 -16.77 -1.59 9.10
CA SER A 24 -17.13 -2.16 10.42
C SER A 24 -18.63 -2.20 10.58
N TRP A 25 -19.20 -3.23 11.21
CA TRP A 25 -20.62 -3.33 11.53
C TRP A 25 -20.86 -4.23 12.76
N ALA A 26 -21.91 -3.94 13.51
CA ALA A 26 -22.33 -4.74 14.67
C ALA A 26 -23.26 -5.90 14.27
N ASP A 27 -23.48 -6.83 15.21
CA ASP A 27 -24.45 -7.92 15.00
C ASP A 27 -25.86 -7.36 14.78
N GLY A 28 -26.56 -7.87 13.77
CA GLY A 28 -27.86 -7.39 13.32
C GLY A 28 -27.84 -6.14 12.42
N GLU A 29 -26.69 -5.49 12.22
CA GLU A 29 -26.57 -4.42 11.21
C GLU A 29 -26.42 -5.02 9.80
N SER A 30 -26.98 -4.33 8.80
CA SER A 30 -26.74 -4.69 7.39
C SER A 30 -25.28 -4.48 7.03
N SER A 31 -24.69 -5.47 6.35
CA SER A 31 -23.37 -5.38 5.72
C SER A 31 -23.44 -5.00 4.24
N SER A 32 -24.62 -4.66 3.70
CA SER A 32 -24.71 -4.22 2.31
C SER A 32 -23.95 -2.90 2.11
N PRO A 33 -23.21 -2.72 1.00
CA PRO A 33 -22.44 -1.50 0.76
C PRO A 33 -23.26 -0.21 0.94
N GLU A 34 -24.50 -0.19 0.43
CA GLU A 34 -25.40 0.97 0.48
C GLU A 34 -25.82 1.31 1.92
N ALA A 35 -26.16 0.29 2.72
CA ALA A 35 -26.54 0.49 4.12
C ALA A 35 -25.35 0.99 4.94
N ARG A 36 -24.14 0.45 4.69
CA ARG A 36 -22.93 0.90 5.36
C ARG A 36 -22.59 2.34 5.03
N LEU A 37 -22.68 2.73 3.76
CA LEU A 37 -22.48 4.12 3.34
C LEU A 37 -23.49 5.07 4.00
N ALA A 38 -24.78 4.71 3.99
CA ALA A 38 -25.83 5.52 4.60
C ALA A 38 -25.61 5.71 6.11
N LEU A 39 -25.33 4.63 6.85
CA LEU A 39 -25.04 4.68 8.29
C LEU A 39 -23.77 5.49 8.60
N ALA A 40 -22.76 5.39 7.73
CA ALA A 40 -21.53 6.17 7.85
C ALA A 40 -21.66 7.61 7.33
N GLY A 41 -22.81 8.01 6.78
CA GLY A 41 -23.03 9.36 6.25
C GLY A 41 -22.22 9.67 4.99
N TYR A 42 -21.89 8.65 4.20
CA TYR A 42 -21.20 8.79 2.92
C TYR A 42 -22.18 8.74 1.75
N PRO A 43 -21.89 9.44 0.63
CA PRO A 43 -22.69 9.38 -0.60
C PRO A 43 -22.88 7.97 -1.15
N ALA A 44 -24.06 7.71 -1.74
CA ALA A 44 -24.42 6.40 -2.29
C ALA A 44 -23.63 6.03 -3.57
N ASP A 45 -23.03 6.99 -4.26
CA ASP A 45 -22.21 6.76 -5.46
C ASP A 45 -20.86 6.11 -5.13
N LEU A 46 -20.49 5.99 -3.85
CA LEU A 46 -19.30 5.28 -3.36
C LEU A 46 -19.51 3.76 -3.20
N VAL A 47 -20.58 3.21 -3.77
CA VAL A 47 -20.97 1.81 -3.58
C VAL A 47 -19.87 0.84 -3.98
N ASP A 48 -19.15 1.12 -5.08
CA ASP A 48 -18.09 0.26 -5.58
C ASP A 48 -16.82 0.34 -4.72
N GLU A 49 -16.50 1.51 -4.18
CA GLU A 49 -15.43 1.69 -3.19
C GLU A 49 -15.77 0.96 -1.88
N ALA A 50 -17.04 0.92 -1.48
CA ALA A 50 -17.48 0.22 -0.28
C ALA A 50 -17.42 -1.31 -0.43
N ARG A 51 -17.59 -1.86 -1.65
CA ARG A 51 -17.60 -3.31 -1.90
C ARG A 51 -16.37 -4.01 -1.33
N VAL A 52 -15.16 -3.48 -1.54
CA VAL A 52 -13.92 -4.12 -1.04
C VAL A 52 -13.90 -4.21 0.50
N LEU A 53 -14.62 -3.33 1.19
CA LEU A 53 -14.66 -3.25 2.65
C LEU A 53 -15.64 -4.26 3.25
N VAL A 54 -16.73 -4.57 2.54
CA VAL A 54 -17.85 -5.36 3.08
C VAL A 54 -18.03 -6.72 2.41
N ASP A 55 -17.55 -6.89 1.18
CA ASP A 55 -17.59 -8.17 0.48
C ASP A 55 -16.55 -9.12 1.08
N VAL A 56 -17.05 -10.03 1.90
CA VAL A 56 -16.30 -11.05 2.65
C VAL A 56 -16.54 -12.45 2.08
N GLY A 57 -17.14 -12.54 0.88
CA GLY A 57 -17.59 -13.80 0.27
C GLY A 57 -18.76 -14.44 1.02
N ASP A 58 -18.93 -15.75 0.85
CA ASP A 58 -20.05 -16.54 1.42
C ASP A 58 -19.95 -16.75 2.95
N GLN A 59 -19.10 -16.00 3.63
CA GLN A 59 -18.96 -16.08 5.08
C GLN A 59 -20.22 -15.46 5.72
N GLN A 60 -20.93 -16.24 6.54
CA GLN A 60 -22.04 -15.72 7.36
C GLN A 60 -21.47 -14.82 8.48
N VAL A 61 -21.01 -13.62 8.14
CA VAL A 61 -20.42 -12.67 9.09
C VAL A 61 -21.53 -11.93 9.82
N ARG A 62 -21.52 -12.03 11.15
CA ARG A 62 -22.46 -11.33 12.04
C ARG A 62 -22.00 -9.90 12.31
N SER A 63 -20.71 -9.71 12.57
CA SER A 63 -20.13 -8.41 12.85
C SER A 63 -18.70 -8.33 12.30
N ALA A 64 -18.26 -7.13 11.94
CA ALA A 64 -16.89 -6.86 11.57
C ALA A 64 -16.34 -5.61 12.27
N SER A 65 -15.05 -5.62 12.59
CA SER A 65 -14.31 -4.43 12.99
C SER A 65 -13.05 -4.31 12.16
N ILE A 66 -12.72 -3.10 11.73
CA ILE A 66 -11.49 -2.81 11.00
C ILE A 66 -10.52 -2.02 11.86
N ASP A 67 -9.27 -2.47 11.86
CA ASP A 67 -8.11 -1.71 12.31
C ASP A 67 -7.30 -1.28 11.08
N VAL A 68 -7.11 0.03 10.90
CA VAL A 68 -6.18 0.53 9.88
C VAL A 68 -4.75 0.28 10.33
N VAL A 69 -4.02 -0.53 9.56
CA VAL A 69 -2.62 -0.88 9.84
C VAL A 69 -1.69 0.23 9.33
N TYR A 70 -1.91 0.70 8.10
CA TYR A 70 -1.08 1.74 7.51
C TYR A 70 -1.77 2.48 6.35
N PRO A 71 -1.98 3.80 6.43
CA PRO A 71 -2.40 4.63 5.30
C PRO A 71 -1.19 5.29 4.63
N GLN A 72 -0.89 4.87 3.39
CA GLN A 72 0.20 5.42 2.58
C GLN A 72 -0.36 6.24 1.43
N TYR A 73 0.31 7.32 1.01
CA TYR A 73 -0.03 7.95 -0.27
C TYR A 73 0.30 7.02 -1.43
N GLY A 74 -0.65 6.85 -2.35
CA GLY A 74 -0.42 6.33 -3.70
C GLY A 74 -0.32 7.46 -4.75
N GLY A 75 -0.63 8.70 -4.35
CA GLY A 75 -0.55 9.89 -5.20
C GLY A 75 -1.16 11.12 -4.53
N LEU A 76 -0.63 12.29 -4.87
CA LEU A 76 -1.08 13.58 -4.33
C LEU A 76 -0.94 14.69 -5.37
N THR A 77 -1.98 15.50 -5.53
CA THR A 77 -1.99 16.78 -6.25
C THR A 77 -2.54 17.87 -5.31
N PRO A 78 -2.58 19.15 -5.72
CA PRO A 78 -3.22 20.18 -4.92
C PRO A 78 -4.69 19.89 -4.57
N ASP A 79 -5.41 19.18 -5.43
CA ASP A 79 -6.87 19.03 -5.41
C ASP A 79 -7.37 17.57 -5.40
N SER A 80 -6.49 16.58 -5.55
CA SER A 80 -6.83 15.17 -5.58
C SER A 80 -5.76 14.31 -4.89
N ALA A 81 -6.17 13.18 -4.34
CA ALA A 81 -5.27 12.25 -3.68
C ALA A 81 -5.71 10.80 -3.86
N SER A 82 -4.74 9.90 -3.73
CA SER A 82 -4.93 8.46 -3.57
C SER A 82 -4.22 8.02 -2.31
N VAL A 83 -4.95 7.34 -1.44
CA VAL A 83 -4.41 6.75 -0.22
C VAL A 83 -4.62 5.24 -0.28
N ILE A 84 -3.50 4.51 -0.25
CA ILE A 84 -3.46 3.05 -0.14
C ILE A 84 -3.56 2.74 1.35
N VAL A 85 -4.71 2.22 1.77
CA VAL A 85 -4.97 1.82 3.14
C VAL A 85 -4.78 0.32 3.27
N LEU A 86 -3.74 -0.10 3.99
CA LEU A 86 -3.65 -1.46 4.53
C LEU A 86 -4.50 -1.54 5.78
N ALA A 87 -5.47 -2.45 5.79
CA ALA A 87 -6.36 -2.66 6.90
C ALA A 87 -6.45 -4.14 7.28
N ARG A 88 -6.69 -4.38 8.57
CA ARG A 88 -7.02 -5.69 9.12
C ARG A 88 -8.47 -5.69 9.56
N GLN A 89 -9.24 -6.64 9.05
CA GLN A 89 -10.64 -6.81 9.43
C GLN A 89 -10.78 -8.08 10.26
N LEU A 90 -11.33 -7.93 11.46
CA LEU A 90 -11.79 -9.03 12.30
C LEU A 90 -13.26 -9.31 11.94
N LEU A 91 -13.53 -10.53 11.48
CA LEU A 91 -14.85 -11.01 11.11
C LEU A 91 -15.33 -12.00 12.17
N ARG A 92 -16.54 -11.81 12.71
CA ARG A 92 -17.16 -12.78 13.61
C ARG A 92 -18.24 -13.54 12.87
N THR A 93 -18.08 -14.86 12.78
CA THR A 93 -19.04 -15.78 12.15
C THR A 93 -19.61 -16.73 13.21
N PRO A 94 -20.71 -17.47 12.92
CA PRO A 94 -21.16 -18.56 13.77
C PRO A 94 -20.08 -19.61 14.06
N ALA A 95 -19.13 -19.81 13.15
CA ALA A 95 -18.04 -20.78 13.30
C ALA A 95 -16.85 -20.26 14.13
N GLY A 96 -16.85 -18.97 14.49
CA GLY A 96 -15.77 -18.33 15.22
C GLY A 96 -15.29 -17.03 14.56
N ALA A 97 -14.26 -16.43 15.16
CA ALA A 97 -13.65 -15.22 14.63
C ALA A 97 -12.51 -15.54 13.65
N THR A 98 -12.45 -14.82 12.54
CA THR A 98 -11.39 -14.89 11.53
C THR A 98 -10.85 -13.49 11.26
N THR A 99 -9.63 -13.39 10.74
CA THR A 99 -9.04 -12.11 10.35
C THR A 99 -8.65 -12.13 8.88
N ARG A 100 -8.84 -11.02 8.18
CA ARG A 100 -8.25 -10.79 6.85
C ARG A 100 -7.51 -9.47 6.80
N ASP A 101 -6.40 -9.46 6.08
CA ASP A 101 -5.71 -8.22 5.70
C ASP A 101 -6.08 -7.89 4.25
N PHE A 102 -6.38 -6.63 3.95
CA PHE A 102 -6.72 -6.19 2.61
C PHE A 102 -6.19 -4.77 2.35
N PHE A 103 -6.09 -4.41 1.07
CA PHE A 103 -5.84 -3.02 0.66
C PHE A 103 -7.09 -2.38 0.10
N ALA A 104 -7.28 -1.10 0.41
CA ALA A 104 -8.20 -0.23 -0.30
C ALA A 104 -7.44 1.00 -0.82
N ASP A 105 -7.56 1.28 -2.12
CA ASP A 105 -7.11 2.55 -2.71
C ASP A 105 -8.28 3.53 -2.68
N ILE A 106 -8.23 4.45 -1.72
CA ILE A 106 -9.25 5.45 -1.46
C ILE A 106 -8.89 6.73 -2.22
N ARG A 107 -9.82 7.21 -3.06
CA ARG A 107 -9.67 8.45 -3.81
C ARG A 107 -10.32 9.59 -3.08
N LEU A 108 -9.61 10.69 -2.98
CA LEU A 108 -10.10 11.91 -2.33
C LEU A 108 -9.96 13.09 -3.26
N VAL A 109 -10.89 14.03 -3.14
CA VAL A 109 -10.83 15.34 -3.78
C VAL A 109 -10.96 16.42 -2.72
N ARG A 110 -10.32 17.56 -2.98
CA ARG A 110 -10.42 18.73 -2.12
C ARG A 110 -11.83 19.31 -2.20
N ASP A 111 -12.39 19.63 -1.05
CA ASP A 111 -13.66 20.34 -0.88
C ASP A 111 -13.46 21.52 0.08
N GLY A 112 -13.24 22.70 -0.50
CA GLY A 112 -12.79 23.88 0.24
C GLY A 112 -11.44 23.64 0.93
N THR A 113 -11.43 23.72 2.26
CA THR A 113 -10.25 23.41 3.10
C THR A 113 -10.17 21.95 3.52
N SER A 114 -11.24 21.18 3.28
CA SER A 114 -11.39 19.78 3.66
C SER A 114 -11.15 18.82 2.49
N TRP A 115 -11.20 17.53 2.77
CA TRP A 115 -11.09 16.47 1.78
C TRP A 115 -12.27 15.52 1.94
N ARG A 116 -12.75 14.99 0.82
CA ARG A 116 -13.84 14.01 0.81
C ARG A 116 -13.49 12.83 -0.09
N VAL A 117 -13.95 11.65 0.28
CA VAL A 117 -13.86 10.46 -0.57
C VAL A 117 -14.71 10.67 -1.83
N THR A 118 -14.23 10.15 -2.96
CA THR A 118 -14.88 10.29 -4.26
C THR A 118 -14.86 8.98 -5.04
N SER A 119 -15.94 8.74 -5.78
CA SER A 119 -16.07 7.69 -6.79
C SER A 119 -15.35 8.05 -8.09
N ARG A 120 -14.96 9.33 -8.25
CA ARG A 120 -14.21 9.80 -9.41
C ARG A 120 -12.81 9.17 -9.43
N ILE A 121 -12.60 8.29 -10.39
CA ILE A 121 -11.31 7.68 -10.70
C ILE A 121 -10.75 8.34 -11.96
N ASP A 122 -9.82 9.27 -11.77
CA ASP A 122 -9.10 9.93 -12.85
C ASP A 122 -7.59 9.92 -12.55
N PRO A 123 -6.76 9.27 -13.38
CA PRO A 123 -7.14 8.48 -14.55
C PRO A 123 -7.77 7.14 -14.15
N ALA A 124 -8.52 6.53 -15.08
CA ALA A 124 -9.10 5.20 -14.90
C ALA A 124 -8.04 4.17 -14.47
N ARG A 125 -8.42 3.19 -13.64
CA ARG A 125 -7.50 2.12 -13.20
C ARG A 125 -7.39 1.04 -14.27
N PRO A 126 -6.20 0.82 -14.86
CA PRO A 126 -5.93 -0.40 -15.60
C PRO A 126 -6.32 -1.65 -14.81
N PRO A 127 -6.81 -2.72 -15.47
CA PRO A 127 -7.13 -3.96 -14.79
C PRO A 127 -5.91 -4.54 -14.07
N LEU A 128 -6.18 -5.28 -13.00
CA LEU A 128 -5.15 -6.00 -12.27
C LEU A 128 -4.53 -7.05 -13.20
N ARG A 129 -3.19 -7.09 -13.29
CA ARG A 129 -2.46 -8.07 -14.10
C ARG A 129 -2.78 -9.47 -13.60
N ALA A 130 -3.35 -10.34 -14.44
CA ALA A 130 -3.70 -11.71 -14.07
C ALA A 130 -2.54 -12.48 -13.41
N GLY A 131 -2.85 -13.21 -12.35
CA GLY A 131 -1.93 -14.14 -11.70
C GLY A 131 -1.61 -15.34 -12.59
N ARG A 132 -0.49 -16.01 -12.31
CA ARG A 132 -0.07 -17.26 -12.96
C ARG A 132 -0.27 -18.40 -11.97
N ALA A 133 -0.85 -19.49 -12.46
CA ALA A 133 -1.00 -20.72 -11.67
C ALA A 133 0.36 -21.39 -11.39
N GLY A 134 0.38 -22.28 -10.39
CA GLY A 134 1.54 -23.12 -10.05
C GLY A 134 2.38 -22.64 -8.87
N GLY A 135 1.87 -21.71 -8.04
CA GLY A 135 2.55 -21.22 -6.83
C GLY A 135 3.72 -20.28 -7.10
N PRO A 136 4.46 -19.82 -6.07
CA PRO A 136 5.54 -18.84 -6.22
C PRO A 136 6.71 -19.41 -7.06
N THR A 137 7.55 -18.51 -7.58
CA THR A 137 8.88 -18.88 -8.11
C THR A 137 9.80 -19.33 -6.95
N THR A 138 10.98 -19.87 -7.25
CA THR A 138 11.98 -20.20 -6.21
C THR A 138 12.36 -18.97 -5.39
N LEU A 139 12.57 -17.81 -6.04
CA LEU A 139 12.83 -16.54 -5.36
C LEU A 139 11.63 -16.06 -4.56
N GLY A 140 10.42 -16.17 -5.11
CA GLY A 140 9.19 -15.86 -4.39
C GLY A 140 9.02 -16.72 -3.13
N ALA A 141 9.30 -18.01 -3.20
CA ALA A 141 9.26 -18.92 -2.05
C ALA A 141 10.30 -18.52 -0.99
N ALA A 142 11.52 -18.16 -1.40
CA ALA A 142 12.56 -17.69 -0.49
C ALA A 142 12.16 -16.40 0.23
N VAL A 143 11.60 -15.42 -0.48
CA VAL A 143 11.06 -14.18 0.12
C VAL A 143 9.94 -14.48 1.11
N LEU A 144 8.98 -15.32 0.72
CA LEU A 144 7.81 -15.64 1.56
C LEU A 144 8.18 -16.37 2.86
N ALA A 145 9.31 -17.09 2.86
CA ALA A 145 9.84 -17.84 4.01
C ALA A 145 10.88 -17.05 4.82
N HIS A 146 11.34 -15.89 4.34
CA HIS A 146 12.45 -15.18 4.97
C HIS A 146 12.02 -14.58 6.32
N PRO A 147 12.70 -14.88 7.44
CA PRO A 147 12.25 -14.49 8.78
C PRO A 147 12.30 -12.96 9.02
N ARG A 148 13.15 -12.26 8.26
CA ARG A 148 13.29 -10.80 8.34
C ARG A 148 12.37 -10.01 7.41
N ILE A 149 11.51 -10.67 6.62
CA ILE A 149 10.59 -9.99 5.71
C ILE A 149 9.17 -10.21 6.18
N ARG A 150 8.51 -9.15 6.67
CA ARG A 150 7.07 -9.18 6.96
C ARG A 150 6.29 -8.64 5.77
N ILE A 151 5.36 -9.44 5.28
CA ILE A 151 4.59 -9.16 4.06
C ILE A 151 3.10 -9.27 4.38
N PRO A 152 2.28 -8.23 4.13
CA PRO A 152 0.83 -8.29 4.27
C PRO A 152 0.22 -9.36 3.35
N ALA A 153 -0.91 -9.95 3.77
CA ALA A 153 -1.52 -11.07 3.04
C ALA A 153 -1.78 -10.78 1.54
N PRO A 154 -2.29 -9.60 1.13
CA PRO A 154 -2.51 -9.33 -0.29
C PRO A 154 -1.19 -9.28 -1.10
N SER A 155 -0.11 -8.72 -0.54
CA SER A 155 1.20 -8.72 -1.19
C SER A 155 1.86 -10.10 -1.19
N ARG A 156 1.57 -10.96 -0.20
CA ARG A 156 1.95 -12.38 -0.26
C ARG A 156 1.26 -13.08 -1.43
N ALA A 157 -0.03 -12.82 -1.65
CA ALA A 157 -0.77 -13.36 -2.79
C ALA A 157 -0.16 -12.90 -4.12
N ASP A 158 0.25 -11.63 -4.25
CA ASP A 158 0.95 -11.16 -5.45
C ASP A 158 2.22 -11.97 -5.77
N ILE A 159 2.99 -12.38 -4.75
CA ILE A 159 4.20 -13.18 -4.93
C ILE A 159 3.85 -14.64 -5.27
N VAL A 160 2.89 -15.24 -4.55
CA VAL A 160 2.41 -16.61 -4.80
C VAL A 160 1.88 -16.75 -6.24
N GLU A 161 1.15 -15.75 -6.72
CA GLU A 161 0.55 -15.74 -8.05
C GLU A 161 1.50 -15.20 -9.13
N ARG A 162 2.79 -14.98 -8.82
CA ARG A 162 3.81 -14.47 -9.75
C ARG A 162 3.38 -13.18 -10.46
N ARG A 163 2.68 -12.31 -9.72
CA ARG A 163 2.35 -10.94 -10.13
C ARG A 163 3.57 -10.04 -9.95
N VAL A 164 4.37 -10.26 -8.91
CA VAL A 164 5.69 -9.64 -8.69
C VAL A 164 6.77 -10.38 -9.48
N GLU A 165 7.68 -9.65 -10.12
CA GLU A 165 8.79 -10.20 -10.91
C GLU A 165 10.01 -10.50 -10.03
N ASP A 166 10.75 -11.55 -10.38
CA ASP A 166 11.91 -12.02 -9.62
C ASP A 166 13.02 -10.96 -9.38
N PRO A 167 13.36 -10.06 -10.33
CA PRO A 167 14.42 -9.07 -10.10
C PRO A 167 14.19 -8.16 -8.88
N ILE A 168 12.95 -7.73 -8.62
CA ILE A 168 12.67 -6.88 -7.44
C ILE A 168 12.63 -7.72 -6.15
N LEU A 169 12.34 -9.02 -6.25
CA LEU A 169 12.43 -9.95 -5.12
C LEU A 169 13.89 -10.23 -4.74
N THR A 170 14.82 -10.26 -5.70
CA THR A 170 16.27 -10.33 -5.43
C THR A 170 16.73 -9.13 -4.62
N VAL A 171 16.35 -7.90 -5.03
CA VAL A 171 16.66 -6.68 -4.26
C VAL A 171 16.19 -6.81 -2.81
N LEU A 172 14.96 -7.31 -2.61
CA LEU A 172 14.39 -7.47 -1.28
C LEU A 172 15.15 -8.50 -0.43
N LEU A 173 15.55 -9.64 -1.00
CA LEU A 173 16.35 -10.65 -0.30
C LEU A 173 17.74 -10.12 0.08
N ASP A 174 18.39 -9.40 -0.81
CA ASP A 174 19.70 -8.81 -0.56
C ASP A 174 19.64 -7.81 0.60
N LEU A 175 18.61 -6.96 0.63
CA LEU A 175 18.36 -6.07 1.77
C LEU A 175 18.07 -6.83 3.06
N ALA A 176 17.28 -7.91 2.98
CA ALA A 176 16.91 -8.73 4.14
C ALA A 176 18.11 -9.49 4.76
N SER A 177 19.26 -9.56 4.07
CA SER A 177 20.51 -10.05 4.68
C SER A 177 20.99 -9.17 5.85
N ARG A 178 20.55 -7.91 5.92
CA ARG A 178 20.98 -6.93 6.93
C ARG A 178 19.84 -6.32 7.73
N TYR A 179 18.67 -6.16 7.13
CA TYR A 179 17.56 -5.41 7.71
C TYR A 179 16.34 -6.30 8.00
N ASP A 180 15.61 -6.00 9.06
CA ASP A 180 14.22 -6.45 9.21
C ASP A 180 13.29 -5.51 8.45
N ILE A 181 12.55 -6.03 7.49
CA ILE A 181 11.79 -5.24 6.51
C ILE A 181 10.30 -5.51 6.69
N GLN A 182 9.50 -4.44 6.76
CA GLN A 182 8.06 -4.54 6.63
C GLN A 182 7.60 -3.91 5.31
N LEU A 183 7.09 -4.75 4.42
CA LEU A 183 6.42 -4.31 3.21
C LEU A 183 5.09 -3.65 3.57
N ASN A 184 4.82 -2.54 2.90
CA ASN A 184 3.47 -2.03 2.76
C ASN A 184 2.84 -2.64 1.52
N ALA A 185 3.07 -2.09 0.34
CA ALA A 185 2.41 -2.53 -0.89
C ALA A 185 3.38 -3.19 -1.88
N ALA A 186 2.84 -4.08 -2.71
CA ALA A 186 3.49 -4.60 -3.90
C ALA A 186 2.64 -4.22 -5.12
N LEU A 187 1.80 -5.12 -5.64
CA LEU A 187 1.03 -4.86 -6.85
C LEU A 187 -0.46 -4.62 -6.54
N THR A 188 -1.04 -5.44 -5.66
CA THR A 188 -2.43 -5.31 -5.19
C THR A 188 -2.57 -4.09 -4.28
N GLY A 189 -3.63 -3.32 -4.47
CA GLY A 189 -3.93 -2.12 -3.67
C GLY A 189 -3.24 -0.84 -4.13
N HIS A 190 -2.19 -0.90 -4.95
CA HIS A 190 -1.49 0.29 -5.43
C HIS A 190 -2.16 0.89 -6.69
N PRO A 191 -2.23 2.24 -6.84
CA PRO A 191 -2.58 2.88 -8.10
C PRO A 191 -1.81 2.30 -9.28
N ARG A 192 -2.52 2.00 -10.35
CA ARG A 192 -1.95 1.28 -11.49
C ARG A 192 -1.18 2.20 -12.43
N THR A 193 -1.37 3.49 -12.31
CA THR A 193 -0.60 4.51 -13.02
C THR A 193 0.15 5.38 -12.03
N VAL A 194 1.19 6.06 -12.50
CA VAL A 194 1.85 7.10 -11.73
C VAL A 194 0.89 8.27 -11.65
N PHE A 195 0.33 8.49 -10.48
CA PHE A 195 -0.71 9.48 -10.26
C PHE A 195 -0.23 10.91 -10.54
N PRO A 196 -1.05 11.80 -11.14
CA PRO A 196 -2.38 11.57 -11.76
C PRO A 196 -2.27 11.27 -13.27
N THR A 197 -1.15 10.73 -13.74
CA THR A 197 -0.89 10.50 -15.18
C THR A 197 -1.40 9.13 -15.63
N THR A 198 -1.55 8.94 -16.94
CA THR A 198 -1.87 7.63 -17.55
C THR A 198 -0.65 6.70 -17.69
N ARG A 199 0.55 7.15 -17.28
CA ARG A 199 1.77 6.33 -17.37
C ARG A 199 1.68 5.17 -16.40
N LEU A 200 1.88 3.95 -16.90
CA LEU A 200 1.84 2.73 -16.09
C LEU A 200 2.91 2.79 -14.98
N SER A 201 2.51 2.46 -13.75
CA SER A 201 3.43 2.36 -12.61
C SER A 201 4.19 1.03 -12.62
N ASN A 202 5.42 1.01 -12.10
CA ASN A 202 6.15 -0.24 -11.90
C ASN A 202 5.43 -1.20 -10.93
N HIS A 203 4.65 -0.68 -9.98
CA HIS A 203 3.77 -1.51 -9.15
C HIS A 203 2.76 -2.28 -10.00
N ALA A 204 2.22 -1.66 -11.06
CA ALA A 204 1.18 -2.28 -11.88
C ALA A 204 1.67 -3.49 -12.68
N VAL A 205 2.97 -3.53 -12.97
CA VAL A 205 3.63 -4.62 -13.70
C VAL A 205 4.48 -5.53 -12.81
N GLY A 206 4.45 -5.32 -11.48
CA GLY A 206 5.10 -6.20 -10.51
C GLY A 206 6.59 -5.95 -10.35
N ARG A 207 7.05 -4.74 -10.62
CA ARG A 207 8.46 -4.34 -10.59
C ARG A 207 8.79 -3.38 -9.46
N ALA A 208 7.85 -3.15 -8.54
CA ALA A 208 8.07 -2.26 -7.41
C ALA A 208 7.44 -2.76 -6.12
N LEU A 209 7.99 -2.27 -5.01
CA LEU A 209 7.62 -2.55 -3.64
C LEU A 209 7.73 -1.28 -2.81
N ASP A 210 6.83 -1.11 -1.84
CA ASP A 210 6.90 -0.05 -0.84
C ASP A 210 7.22 -0.63 0.54
N ILE A 211 8.17 -0.01 1.23
CA ILE A 211 8.66 -0.41 2.55
C ILE A 211 8.18 0.63 3.57
N ARG A 212 7.39 0.22 4.57
CA ARG A 212 6.89 1.13 5.63
C ARG A 212 7.73 1.11 6.91
N ALA A 213 8.54 0.08 7.13
CA ALA A 213 9.37 -0.02 8.33
C ALA A 213 10.65 -0.81 8.08
N ILE A 214 11.72 -0.40 8.79
CA ILE A 214 13.04 -1.03 8.78
C ILE A 214 13.45 -1.21 10.24
N ASP A 215 13.92 -2.40 10.61
CA ASP A 215 14.41 -2.74 11.96
C ASP A 215 13.39 -2.42 13.06
N GLY A 216 12.11 -2.63 12.75
CA GLY A 216 11.00 -2.38 13.66
C GLY A 216 10.57 -0.91 13.79
N VAL A 217 11.27 0.02 13.15
CA VAL A 217 10.95 1.46 13.16
C VAL A 217 10.19 1.82 11.89
N ALA A 218 9.06 2.52 12.01
CA ALA A 218 8.34 3.03 10.84
C ALA A 218 9.17 4.10 10.12
N VAL A 219 9.16 4.10 8.79
CA VAL A 219 9.94 5.04 7.96
C VAL A 219 9.55 6.50 8.26
N ILE A 220 8.28 6.76 8.55
CA ILE A 220 7.80 8.09 8.97
C ILE A 220 8.43 8.55 10.30
N ASP A 221 8.75 7.63 11.20
CA ASP A 221 9.31 7.95 12.51
C ASP A 221 10.83 8.04 12.51
N MET A 222 11.49 7.60 11.42
CA MET A 222 12.94 7.69 11.29
C MET A 222 13.44 9.14 11.17
N PRO A 223 14.56 9.48 11.85
CA PRO A 223 15.23 10.76 11.66
C PRO A 223 15.72 10.93 10.21
N ARG A 224 15.38 12.06 9.57
CA ARG A 224 15.79 12.34 8.18
C ARG A 224 17.31 12.46 8.03
N GLU A 225 17.98 13.05 9.01
CA GLU A 225 19.45 13.12 9.05
C GLU A 225 20.11 11.84 9.60
N GLY A 226 19.32 10.81 9.91
CA GLY A 226 19.82 9.55 10.44
C GLY A 226 20.52 8.68 9.38
N PRO A 227 21.50 7.86 9.77
CA PRO A 227 22.27 7.05 8.82
C PRO A 227 21.46 5.92 8.20
N VAL A 228 20.42 5.42 8.88
CA VAL A 228 19.65 4.24 8.48
C VAL A 228 18.96 4.43 7.13
N LEU A 229 18.24 5.54 6.95
CA LEU A 229 17.52 5.82 5.69
C LEU A 229 18.48 5.88 4.50
N ARG A 230 19.59 6.64 4.65
CA ARG A 230 20.62 6.75 3.62
C ARG A 230 21.23 5.39 3.31
N ALA A 231 21.64 4.63 4.33
CA ALA A 231 22.26 3.33 4.17
C ALA A 231 21.32 2.32 3.50
N PHE A 232 20.04 2.28 3.90
CA PHE A 232 19.04 1.40 3.30
C PHE A 232 18.79 1.76 1.83
N MET A 233 18.55 3.04 1.52
CA MET A 233 18.31 3.49 0.15
C MET A 233 19.51 3.22 -0.75
N THR A 234 20.73 3.56 -0.30
CA THR A 234 21.96 3.25 -1.05
C THR A 234 22.16 1.75 -1.25
N ALA A 235 21.89 0.93 -0.23
CA ALA A 235 21.96 -0.53 -0.35
C ALA A 235 20.95 -1.07 -1.36
N ALA A 236 19.75 -0.48 -1.45
CA ALA A 236 18.74 -0.91 -2.43
C ALA A 236 19.19 -0.66 -3.87
N GLY A 237 19.83 0.49 -4.13
CA GLY A 237 20.46 0.77 -5.42
C GLY A 237 21.58 -0.22 -5.75
N ALA A 238 22.46 -0.50 -4.78
CA ALA A 238 23.53 -1.49 -4.93
C ALA A 238 23.02 -2.93 -5.16
N ALA A 239 21.84 -3.26 -4.63
CA ALA A 239 21.15 -4.54 -4.85
C ALA A 239 20.41 -4.61 -6.20
N GLY A 240 20.38 -3.52 -6.99
CA GLY A 240 19.86 -3.52 -8.35
C GLY A 240 18.57 -2.72 -8.57
N ALA A 241 18.03 -2.04 -7.56
CA ALA A 241 16.91 -1.13 -7.78
C ALA A 241 17.34 0.02 -8.71
N THR A 242 16.51 0.39 -9.67
CA THR A 242 16.75 1.53 -10.59
C THR A 242 16.05 2.80 -10.11
N GLU A 243 15.04 2.64 -9.27
CA GLU A 243 14.22 3.70 -8.70
C GLU A 243 14.16 3.50 -7.20
N VAL A 244 14.67 4.46 -6.43
CA VAL A 244 14.68 4.43 -4.97
C VAL A 244 14.13 5.76 -4.46
N GLY A 245 12.84 5.75 -4.13
CA GLY A 245 12.11 6.90 -3.60
C GLY A 245 12.03 6.81 -2.08
N GLY A 246 12.14 7.93 -1.38
CA GLY A 246 11.98 7.92 0.07
C GLY A 246 11.92 9.31 0.69
N PRO A 247 11.95 9.39 2.02
CA PRO A 247 11.78 10.65 2.74
C PRO A 247 12.99 11.58 2.69
N ILE A 248 14.11 11.13 2.11
CA ILE A 248 15.32 11.91 1.95
C ILE A 248 15.83 11.79 0.52
N LEU A 249 16.53 12.82 0.05
CA LEU A 249 17.24 12.75 -1.21
C LEU A 249 18.67 12.25 -0.98
N VAL A 250 18.94 11.01 -1.41
CA VAL A 250 20.31 10.52 -1.52
C VAL A 250 20.95 11.13 -2.77
N SER A 251 22.14 11.72 -2.62
CA SER A 251 22.91 12.24 -3.74
C SER A 251 23.26 11.11 -4.70
N GLY A 252 22.94 11.25 -5.98
CA GLY A 252 23.19 10.21 -6.97
C GLY A 252 22.16 10.17 -8.09
N THR A 253 22.17 9.09 -8.86
CA THR A 253 21.19 8.80 -9.92
C THR A 253 20.20 7.74 -9.45
N GLY A 254 18.94 7.84 -9.87
CA GLY A 254 17.89 6.86 -9.53
C GLY A 254 17.28 7.05 -8.13
N PHE A 255 17.73 8.04 -7.37
CA PHE A 255 17.14 8.44 -6.08
C PHE A 255 16.20 9.63 -6.23
N PHE A 256 15.10 9.64 -5.48
CA PHE A 256 14.16 10.75 -5.47
C PHE A 256 13.45 10.88 -4.12
N THR A 257 12.85 12.05 -3.91
CA THR A 257 11.98 12.35 -2.78
C THR A 257 10.89 13.31 -3.25
N ASP A 258 9.70 13.15 -2.71
CA ASP A 258 8.55 14.01 -2.94
C ASP A 258 7.56 13.86 -1.77
N ASP A 259 6.43 14.56 -1.82
CA ASP A 259 5.41 14.54 -0.77
C ASP A 259 4.76 13.16 -0.55
N VAL A 260 4.74 12.29 -1.56
CA VAL A 260 4.15 10.95 -1.48
C VAL A 260 5.04 10.00 -0.69
N HIS A 261 6.37 10.12 -0.81
CA HIS A 261 7.34 9.17 -0.26
C HIS A 261 7.89 9.57 1.12
N GLN A 262 7.18 10.42 1.88
CA GLN A 262 7.65 10.87 3.19
C GLN A 262 7.49 9.83 4.30
N ASP A 263 6.69 8.80 4.08
CA ASP A 263 6.34 7.80 5.10
C ASP A 263 6.71 6.37 4.69
N HIS A 264 7.28 6.16 3.51
CA HIS A 264 7.69 4.86 3.01
C HIS A 264 8.89 5.00 2.07
N ILE A 265 9.55 3.89 1.76
CA ILE A 265 10.59 3.81 0.73
C ILE A 265 10.04 3.00 -0.44
N HIS A 266 9.99 3.62 -1.61
CA HIS A 266 9.67 2.99 -2.88
C HIS A 266 10.92 2.37 -3.50
N LEU A 267 10.84 1.11 -3.90
CA LEU A 267 11.87 0.41 -4.65
C LEU A 267 11.27 -0.03 -5.98
N GLY A 268 11.93 0.29 -7.10
CA GLY A 268 11.44 -0.03 -8.44
C GLY A 268 12.54 -0.47 -9.40
N ILE A 269 12.16 -1.31 -10.37
CA ILE A 269 12.99 -1.70 -11.52
C ILE A 269 12.31 -1.25 -12.81
N THR A 270 12.91 -0.29 -13.48
CA THR A 270 12.55 0.14 -14.82
C THR A 270 13.53 -0.48 -15.81
N PRO A 271 13.07 -1.40 -16.67
CA PRO A 271 13.93 -2.03 -17.67
C PRO A 271 14.67 -0.99 -18.53
N GLY A 272 15.96 -1.22 -18.77
CA GLY A 272 16.81 -0.33 -19.56
C GLY A 272 17.31 0.92 -18.82
N ARG A 273 16.90 1.15 -17.57
CA ARG A 273 17.53 2.18 -16.71
C ARG A 273 18.73 1.59 -15.95
N PRO A 274 19.79 2.39 -15.73
CA PRO A 274 20.86 2.00 -14.83
C PRO A 274 20.35 1.86 -13.40
N THR A 275 21.04 1.06 -12.60
CA THR A 275 20.80 0.95 -11.16
C THR A 275 21.01 2.29 -10.47
N ALA A 276 20.26 2.53 -9.39
CA ALA A 276 20.44 3.71 -8.59
C ALA A 276 21.85 3.68 -7.95
N THR A 277 22.61 4.75 -8.13
CA THR A 277 24.04 4.81 -7.75
C THR A 277 24.28 6.09 -6.95
N ALA A 278 24.67 5.93 -5.68
CA ALA A 278 24.95 7.04 -4.79
C ALA A 278 26.30 7.70 -5.14
N ARG A 279 26.42 9.00 -4.86
CA ARG A 279 27.66 9.78 -4.99
C ARG A 279 28.20 10.18 -3.63
#